data_AF-A0A182PGT9-F1
#
_entry.id   AF-A0A182PGT9-F1
#
_cell.length_a   1.000
_cell.length_b   1.000
_cell.length_c   1.000
_cell.angle_alpha   90.00
_cell.angle_beta   90.00
_cell.angle_gamma   90.00
#
_symmetry.space_group_name_H-M   'P 1'
#
loop_
_entity.id
_entity.type
_entity.pdbx_description
1 polymer ?
#
loop_
_entity_poly.entity_id
_entity_poly.type
_entity_poly.pdbx_seq_one_letter_code
_entity_poly.pdbx_strand_id
1 'polypeptide(L)'
;MNNPVAIFVLLTVYIVLSAPILLFILQQSFEIPERYKKPAKMLHEICIAESGASEEQLRTCLDGTVPSDPAAKCYIHCLFDKIDVVDEDTGRIWLDRLLYILPDDVKEAVTHLTRECNHIETPDKCDTAYETVKCYFNAHDEVIKFCHLLVLE
;
A
#
# COMPACT_ATOMS: atom_id res chain seq x y z
N MET A 1 15.60 -12.60 -50.00
CA MET A 1 17.00 -12.66 -49.53
C MET A 1 17.06 -11.97 -48.18
N ASN A 2 17.06 -12.73 -47.08
CA ASN A 2 17.24 -12.14 -45.75
C ASN A 2 18.70 -11.70 -45.61
N ASN A 3 18.94 -10.39 -45.56
CA ASN A 3 20.27 -9.85 -45.30
C ASN A 3 20.52 -9.93 -43.79
N PRO A 4 21.47 -10.76 -43.32
CA PRO A 4 21.73 -10.92 -41.89
C PRO A 4 22.14 -9.61 -41.21
N VAL A 5 22.76 -8.69 -41.97
CA VAL A 5 23.14 -7.36 -41.47
C VAL A 5 21.91 -6.49 -41.22
N ALA A 6 20.91 -6.54 -42.11
CA ALA A 6 19.67 -5.77 -41.95
C ALA A 6 18.86 -6.23 -40.74
N ILE A 7 18.83 -7.54 -40.48
CA ILE A 7 18.14 -8.11 -39.31
C ILE A 7 18.82 -7.66 -38.02
N PHE A 8 20.16 -7.65 -37.98
CA PHE A 8 20.91 -7.22 -36.80
C PHE A 8 20.66 -5.74 -36.46
N VAL A 9 20.62 -4.88 -37.50
CA VAL A 9 20.33 -3.45 -37.33
C VAL A 9 18.91 -3.21 -36.82
N LEU A 10 17.92 -3.97 -37.30
CA LEU A 10 16.53 -3.82 -36.84
C LEU A 10 16.37 -4.28 -35.37
N LEU A 11 17.07 -5.36 -34.97
CA LEU A 11 17.05 -5.85 -33.60
C LEU A 11 17.72 -4.86 -32.63
N THR A 12 18.85 -4.28 -33.00
CA THR A 12 19.54 -3.31 -32.12
C THR A 12 18.71 -2.03 -31.95
N VAL A 13 18.06 -1.55 -33.02
CA VAL A 13 17.16 -0.37 -32.94
C VAL A 13 15.96 -0.66 -32.02
N TYR A 14 15.33 -1.84 -32.12
CA TYR A 14 14.21 -2.22 -31.25
C TYR A 14 14.62 -2.29 -29.76
N ILE A 15 15.79 -2.84 -29.47
CA ILE A 15 16.32 -2.93 -28.10
C ILE A 15 16.60 -1.53 -27.54
N VAL A 16 17.23 -0.65 -28.33
CA VAL A 16 17.54 0.73 -27.90
C VAL A 16 16.27 1.56 -27.67
N LEU A 17 15.18 1.29 -28.39
CA LEU A 17 13.91 1.99 -28.20
C LEU A 17 13.08 1.44 -27.02
N SER A 18 13.15 0.14 -26.74
CA SER A 18 12.39 -0.51 -25.65
C SER A 18 13.10 -0.44 -24.29
N ALA A 19 14.43 -0.47 -24.26
CA ALA A 19 15.23 -0.37 -23.03
C ALA A 19 14.94 0.87 -22.16
N PRO A 20 14.82 2.11 -22.70
CA PRO A 20 14.51 3.28 -21.88
C PRO A 20 13.06 3.26 -21.34
N ILE A 21 12.11 2.68 -22.08
CA ILE A 21 10.73 2.48 -21.62
C ILE A 21 10.70 1.47 -20.47
N LEU A 22 11.45 0.38 -20.60
CA LEU A 22 11.59 -0.64 -19.56
C LEU A 22 12.26 -0.07 -18.31
N LEU A 23 13.29 0.78 -18.46
CA LEU A 23 13.91 1.50 -17.35
C LEU A 23 12.94 2.47 -16.66
N PHE A 24 12.10 3.17 -17.42
CA PHE A 24 11.13 4.12 -16.87
C PHE A 24 10.04 3.43 -16.04
N ILE A 25 9.61 2.23 -16.45
CA ILE A 25 8.67 1.39 -15.69
C ILE A 25 9.29 0.93 -14.36
N LEU A 26 10.58 0.62 -14.34
CA LEU A 26 11.29 0.21 -13.11
C LEU A 26 11.51 1.36 -12.11
N GLN A 27 11.43 2.62 -12.55
CA GLN A 27 11.63 3.78 -11.68
C GLN A 27 10.40 4.16 -10.84
N GLN A 28 9.26 3.51 -11.03
CA GLN A 28 8.02 3.84 -10.32
C GLN A 28 7.93 3.22 -8.92
N SER A 29 8.97 2.50 -8.44
CA SER A 29 8.91 1.92 -7.12
C SER A 29 9.10 2.99 -6.03
N PHE A 30 8.03 3.40 -5.33
CA PHE A 30 8.14 4.25 -4.15
C PHE A 30 8.83 3.48 -3.02
N GLU A 31 9.99 3.93 -2.55
CA GLU A 31 10.70 3.32 -1.44
C GLU A 31 10.40 4.08 -0.15
N ILE A 32 9.91 3.38 0.87
CA ILE A 32 9.53 3.98 2.15
C ILE A 32 10.79 4.50 2.86
N PRO A 33 10.93 5.81 3.10
CA PRO A 33 12.12 6.33 3.75
C PRO A 33 12.35 5.76 5.16
N GLU A 34 13.61 5.47 5.51
CA GLU A 34 14.01 4.90 6.81
C GLU A 34 13.43 5.63 8.05
N ARG A 35 13.16 6.93 7.92
CA ARG A 35 12.56 7.74 8.99
C ARG A 35 11.16 7.26 9.42
N TYR A 36 10.46 6.49 8.59
CA TYR A 36 9.13 5.97 8.89
C TYR A 36 9.14 4.63 9.63
N LYS A 37 10.28 3.91 9.65
CA LYS A 37 10.38 2.58 10.28
C LYS A 37 10.12 2.60 11.78
N LYS A 38 10.80 3.51 12.51
CA LYS A 38 10.62 3.61 13.96
C LYS A 38 9.18 3.99 14.36
N PRO A 39 8.56 5.02 13.77
CA PRO A 39 7.15 5.31 14.02
C PRO A 39 6.22 4.15 13.65
N ALA A 40 6.45 3.49 12.51
CA ALA A 40 5.63 2.36 12.06
C ALA A 40 5.71 1.18 13.04
N LYS A 41 6.92 0.86 13.52
CA LYS A 41 7.12 -0.18 14.54
C LYS A 41 6.41 0.14 15.85
N MET A 42 6.54 1.37 16.35
CA MET A 42 5.83 1.78 17.57
C MET A 42 4.31 1.68 17.39
N LEU A 43 3.81 2.10 16.23
CA LEU A 43 2.40 2.03 15.89
C LEU A 43 1.90 0.57 15.82
N HIS A 44 2.69 -0.30 15.19
CA HIS A 44 2.44 -1.74 15.12
C HIS A 44 2.35 -2.37 16.52
N GLU A 45 3.33 -2.10 17.40
CA GLU A 45 3.35 -2.61 18.77
C GLU A 45 2.13 -2.16 19.58
N ILE A 46 1.74 -0.87 19.46
CA ILE A 46 0.53 -0.33 20.10
C ILE A 46 -0.71 -1.06 19.60
N CYS A 47 -0.85 -1.21 18.29
CA CYS A 47 -2.07 -1.78 17.72
C CYS A 47 -2.18 -3.29 17.90
N ILE A 48 -1.06 -4.03 18.00
CA ILE A 48 -1.09 -5.43 18.47
C ILE A 48 -1.64 -5.49 19.90
N ALA A 49 -1.15 -4.62 20.79
CA ALA A 49 -1.57 -4.63 22.20
C ALA A 49 -3.05 -4.26 22.36
N GLU A 50 -3.57 -3.32 21.57
CA GLU A 50 -4.96 -2.88 21.64
C GLU A 50 -5.94 -3.87 20.98
N SER A 51 -5.57 -4.47 19.85
CA SER A 51 -6.47 -5.37 19.12
C SER A 51 -6.40 -6.83 19.56
N GLY A 52 -5.28 -7.24 20.16
CA GLY A 52 -4.99 -8.64 20.49
C GLY A 52 -4.62 -9.50 19.27
N ALA A 53 -4.31 -8.89 18.12
CA ALA A 53 -3.87 -9.62 16.94
C ALA A 53 -2.50 -10.27 17.18
N SER A 54 -2.29 -11.47 16.62
CA SER A 54 -0.98 -12.11 16.62
C SER A 54 -0.19 -11.74 15.37
N GLU A 55 1.14 -11.74 15.50
CA GLU A 55 2.07 -11.61 14.37
C GLU A 55 1.78 -12.59 13.23
N GLU A 56 1.39 -13.82 13.59
CA GLU A 56 1.06 -14.87 12.62
C GLU A 56 -0.17 -14.50 11.79
N GLN A 57 -1.21 -13.94 12.41
CA GLN A 57 -2.40 -13.46 11.70
C GLN A 57 -2.06 -12.32 10.74
N LEU A 58 -1.16 -11.42 11.14
CA LEU A 58 -0.82 -10.25 10.32
C LEU A 58 0.06 -10.59 9.11
N ARG A 59 0.88 -11.64 9.19
CA ARG A 59 1.83 -12.01 8.12
C ARG A 59 1.19 -12.38 6.78
N THR A 60 -0.10 -12.72 6.73
CA THR A 60 -0.75 -13.05 5.45
C THR A 60 -0.73 -11.88 4.45
N CYS A 61 -0.60 -10.63 4.93
CA CYS A 61 -0.50 -9.49 4.03
C CYS A 61 0.79 -9.46 3.20
N LEU A 62 1.84 -10.17 3.63
CA LEU A 62 3.11 -10.28 2.90
C LEU A 62 2.95 -11.06 1.59
N ASP A 63 1.93 -11.92 1.51
CA ASP A 63 1.55 -12.66 0.31
C ASP A 63 0.42 -11.95 -0.47
N GLY A 64 0.16 -10.67 -0.15
CA GLY A 64 -0.91 -9.88 -0.77
C GLY A 64 -2.32 -10.17 -0.24
N THR A 65 -2.45 -10.94 0.84
CA THR A 65 -3.76 -11.30 1.41
C THR A 65 -4.05 -10.54 2.69
N VAL A 66 -5.05 -9.64 2.67
CA VAL A 66 -5.44 -8.87 3.85
C VAL A 66 -5.99 -9.81 4.95
N PRO A 67 -5.41 -9.81 6.16
CA PRO A 67 -5.86 -10.62 7.28
C PRO A 67 -7.33 -10.39 7.62
N SER A 68 -8.11 -11.47 7.76
CA SER A 68 -9.56 -11.40 7.96
C SER A 68 -10.02 -11.78 9.37
N ASP A 69 -9.12 -12.22 10.24
CA ASP A 69 -9.41 -12.50 11.64
C ASP A 69 -9.96 -11.25 12.36
N PRO A 70 -10.93 -11.37 13.28
CA PRO A 70 -11.52 -10.21 13.96
C PRO A 70 -10.49 -9.29 14.62
N ALA A 71 -9.49 -9.86 15.32
CA ALA A 71 -8.41 -9.10 15.94
C ALA A 71 -7.53 -8.38 14.91
N ALA A 72 -7.27 -9.02 13.77
CA ALA A 72 -6.46 -8.44 12.70
C ALA A 72 -7.21 -7.31 11.96
N LYS A 73 -8.53 -7.43 11.78
CA LYS A 73 -9.36 -6.33 11.28
C LYS A 73 -9.32 -5.12 12.21
N CYS A 74 -9.44 -5.35 13.51
CA CYS A 74 -9.35 -4.27 14.49
C CYS A 74 -7.92 -3.70 14.65
N TYR A 75 -6.89 -4.50 14.38
CA TYR A 75 -5.52 -4.00 14.23
C TYR A 75 -5.44 -2.97 13.10
N ILE A 76 -6.01 -3.27 11.93
CA ILE A 76 -6.04 -2.34 10.79
C ILE A 76 -6.79 -1.05 11.16
N HIS A 77 -7.93 -1.16 11.83
CA HIS A 77 -8.66 0.01 12.32
C HIS A 77 -7.80 0.85 13.28
N CYS A 78 -7.13 0.23 14.26
CA CYS A 78 -6.24 0.92 15.18
C CYS A 78 -5.16 1.72 14.45
N LEU A 79 -4.53 1.14 13.41
CA LEU A 79 -3.51 1.86 12.63
C LEU A 79 -4.05 3.17 12.06
N PHE A 80 -5.25 3.14 11.47
CA PHE A 80 -5.89 4.33 10.92
C PHE A 80 -6.33 5.32 12.00
N ASP A 81 -6.82 4.83 13.13
CA ASP A 81 -7.23 5.65 14.27
C ASP A 81 -6.05 6.45 14.84
N LYS A 82 -4.91 5.80 15.07
CA LYS A 82 -3.71 6.46 15.64
C LYS A 82 -3.10 7.52 14.72
N ILE A 83 -3.35 7.44 13.40
CA ILE A 83 -2.90 8.46 12.44
C ILE A 83 -4.02 9.45 12.09
N ASP A 84 -5.13 9.43 12.82
CA ASP A 84 -6.22 10.41 12.77
C ASP A 84 -6.91 10.53 11.38
N VAL A 85 -7.02 9.40 10.69
CA VAL A 85 -7.73 9.32 9.39
C VAL A 85 -9.11 8.68 9.48
N VAL A 86 -9.52 8.23 10.66
CA VAL A 86 -10.85 7.65 10.87
C VAL A 86 -11.87 8.76 11.11
N ASP A 87 -13.02 8.65 10.47
CA ASP A 87 -14.20 9.43 10.81
C ASP A 87 -14.82 8.91 12.11
N GLU A 88 -14.94 9.76 13.13
CA GLU A 88 -15.39 9.31 14.46
C GLU A 88 -16.84 8.77 14.45
N ASP A 89 -17.72 9.35 13.62
CA ASP A 89 -19.12 8.98 13.57
C ASP A 89 -19.36 7.73 12.70
N THR A 90 -18.74 7.70 11.52
CA THR A 90 -19.01 6.66 10.49
C THR A 90 -17.99 5.54 10.46
N GLY A 91 -16.77 5.73 10.99
CA GLY A 91 -15.66 4.79 10.86
C GLY A 91 -14.99 4.79 9.48
N ARG A 92 -15.41 5.68 8.58
CA ARG A 92 -14.84 5.83 7.22
C ARG A 92 -13.39 6.31 7.28
N ILE A 93 -12.57 5.84 6.34
CA ILE A 93 -11.13 6.16 6.26
C ILE A 93 -10.88 7.31 5.27
N TRP A 94 -10.52 8.48 5.80
CA TRP A 94 -10.17 9.70 5.07
C TRP A 94 -8.65 9.80 4.85
N LEU A 95 -8.12 8.97 3.95
CA LEU A 95 -6.67 8.91 3.69
C LEU A 95 -6.10 10.23 3.13
N ASP A 96 -6.96 11.07 2.52
CA ASP A 96 -6.62 12.40 2.02
C ASP A 96 -6.21 13.39 3.11
N ARG A 97 -6.57 13.16 4.39
CA ARG A 97 -6.05 13.94 5.52
C ARG A 97 -4.52 13.89 5.62
N LEU A 98 -3.88 12.85 5.08
CA LEU A 98 -2.43 12.71 5.05
C LEU A 98 -1.74 13.53 3.94
N LEU A 99 -2.48 14.09 2.97
CA LEU A 99 -1.88 14.78 1.81
C LEU A 99 -1.00 15.97 2.19
N TYR A 100 -1.23 16.59 3.35
CA TYR A 100 -0.43 17.73 3.82
C TYR A 100 0.92 17.32 4.42
N ILE A 101 1.07 16.06 4.81
CA ILE A 101 2.28 15.55 5.49
C ILE A 101 3.09 14.57 4.64
N LEU A 102 2.50 14.07 3.55
CA LEU A 102 3.14 13.13 2.64
C LEU A 102 3.98 13.84 1.57
N PRO A 103 5.09 13.21 1.13
CA PRO A 103 5.87 13.70 -0.01
C PRO A 103 5.09 13.52 -1.33
N ASP A 104 5.46 14.27 -2.37
CA ASP A 104 4.67 14.40 -3.61
C ASP A 104 4.49 13.08 -4.38
N ASP A 105 5.50 12.21 -4.32
CA ASP A 105 5.48 10.85 -4.88
C ASP A 105 4.40 9.95 -4.24
N VAL A 106 4.10 10.15 -2.96
CA VAL A 106 3.04 9.39 -2.27
C VAL A 106 1.66 10.02 -2.46
N LYS A 107 1.59 11.33 -2.71
CA LYS A 107 0.31 12.03 -2.89
C LYS A 107 -0.49 11.48 -4.07
N GLU A 108 0.17 11.10 -5.15
CA GLU A 108 -0.50 10.52 -6.32
C GLU A 108 -1.17 9.18 -5.95
N ALA A 109 -0.43 8.29 -5.30
CA ALA A 109 -0.96 7.02 -4.81
C ALA A 109 -2.13 7.23 -3.84
N VAL A 110 -2.00 8.13 -2.85
CA VAL A 110 -3.08 8.43 -1.90
C VAL A 110 -4.30 9.04 -2.58
N THR A 111 -4.11 9.90 -3.57
CA THR A 111 -5.21 10.50 -4.34
C THR A 111 -5.96 9.43 -5.13
N HIS A 112 -5.23 8.52 -5.78
CA HIS A 112 -5.81 7.37 -6.48
C HIS A 112 -6.59 6.46 -5.53
N LEU A 113 -5.98 6.05 -4.42
CA LEU A 113 -6.64 5.21 -3.40
C LEU A 113 -7.89 5.87 -2.80
N THR A 114 -7.84 7.18 -2.55
CA THR A 114 -9.00 7.94 -2.05
C THR A 114 -10.13 7.92 -3.07
N ARG A 115 -9.82 8.15 -4.36
CA ARG A 115 -10.82 8.11 -5.43
C ARG A 115 -11.49 6.74 -5.53
N GLU A 116 -10.70 5.66 -5.48
CA GLU A 116 -11.23 4.31 -5.66
C GLU A 116 -11.95 3.77 -4.43
N CYS A 117 -11.53 4.12 -3.20
CA CYS A 117 -11.92 3.38 -2.00
C CYS A 117 -12.60 4.19 -0.87
N ASN A 118 -12.64 5.53 -0.93
CA ASN A 118 -13.20 6.38 0.16
C ASN A 118 -14.75 6.32 0.30
N HIS A 119 -15.40 5.43 -0.44
CA HIS A 119 -16.84 5.21 -0.34
C HIS A 119 -17.21 4.05 0.60
N ILE A 120 -16.22 3.33 1.12
CA ILE A 120 -16.42 2.14 1.94
C ILE A 120 -16.81 2.52 3.36
N GLU A 121 -17.94 1.97 3.80
CA GLU A 121 -18.50 2.15 5.13
C GLU A 121 -19.34 0.92 5.47
N THR A 122 -19.16 0.39 6.68
CA THR A 122 -19.93 -0.74 7.20
C THR A 122 -20.38 -0.42 8.64
N PRO A 123 -21.36 -1.14 9.20
CA PRO A 123 -21.80 -0.89 10.58
C PRO A 123 -20.72 -1.09 11.65
N ASP A 124 -19.64 -1.81 11.33
CA ASP A 124 -18.52 -2.08 12.23
C ASP A 124 -17.25 -1.34 11.76
N LYS A 125 -16.55 -0.68 12.67
CA LYS A 125 -15.37 0.12 12.31
C LYS A 125 -14.17 -0.75 11.91
N CYS A 126 -14.02 -1.94 12.49
CA CYS A 126 -12.97 -2.88 12.12
C CYS A 126 -13.22 -3.47 10.72
N ASP A 127 -14.48 -3.82 10.41
CA ASP A 127 -14.87 -4.27 9.08
C ASP A 127 -14.70 -3.17 8.02
N THR A 128 -15.02 -1.91 8.36
CA THR A 128 -14.80 -0.77 7.47
C THR A 128 -13.33 -0.61 7.11
N ALA A 129 -12.44 -0.67 8.11
CA ALA A 129 -10.99 -0.59 7.90
C ALA A 129 -10.46 -1.77 7.06
N TYR A 130 -10.94 -2.99 7.34
CA TYR A 130 -10.59 -4.19 6.59
C TYR A 130 -11.00 -4.12 5.11
N GLU A 131 -12.26 -3.78 4.82
CA GLU A 131 -12.73 -3.68 3.44
C GLU A 131 -12.05 -2.53 2.68
N THR A 132 -11.71 -1.44 3.39
CA THR A 132 -10.93 -0.35 2.82
C THR A 132 -9.53 -0.80 2.41
N VAL A 133 -8.80 -1.53 3.28
CA VAL A 133 -7.46 -2.04 2.93
C VAL A 133 -7.53 -3.09 1.83
N LYS A 134 -8.56 -3.93 1.78
CA LYS A 134 -8.79 -4.82 0.64
C LYS A 134 -8.94 -4.05 -0.67
N CYS A 135 -9.69 -2.96 -0.66
CA CYS A 135 -9.78 -2.08 -1.82
C CYS A 135 -8.42 -1.49 -2.19
N TYR A 136 -7.61 -1.05 -1.21
CA TYR A 136 -6.27 -0.53 -1.47
C TYR A 136 -5.34 -1.57 -2.11
N PHE A 137 -5.32 -2.80 -1.61
CA PHE A 137 -4.52 -3.90 -2.17
C PHE A 137 -4.91 -4.23 -3.62
N ASN A 138 -6.19 -4.07 -3.98
CA ASN A 138 -6.66 -4.28 -5.35
C ASN A 138 -6.41 -3.07 -6.27
N ALA A 139 -6.37 -1.85 -5.71
CA ALA A 139 -6.26 -0.62 -6.48
C ALA A 139 -4.80 -0.23 -6.79
N HIS A 140 -3.83 -0.67 -5.96
CA HIS A 140 -2.43 -0.27 -6.10
C HIS A 140 -1.45 -1.30 -5.48
N ASP A 141 -0.66 -1.95 -6.32
CA ASP A 141 0.25 -3.04 -5.92
C ASP A 141 1.30 -2.64 -4.86
N GLU A 142 1.69 -1.36 -4.81
CA GLU A 142 2.68 -0.89 -3.85
C GLU A 142 2.18 -0.82 -2.40
N VAL A 143 0.88 -0.96 -2.17
CA VAL A 143 0.30 -0.93 -0.80
C VAL A 143 0.88 -2.06 0.05
N ILE A 144 1.29 -3.17 -0.57
CA ILE A 144 1.96 -4.29 0.12
C ILE A 144 3.23 -3.84 0.87
N LYS A 145 3.91 -2.78 0.42
CA LYS A 145 5.12 -2.26 1.08
C LYS A 145 4.84 -1.78 2.51
N PHE A 146 3.61 -1.31 2.79
CA PHE A 146 3.22 -0.97 4.16
C PHE A 146 3.08 -2.20 5.06
N CYS A 147 2.67 -3.35 4.50
CA CYS A 147 2.69 -4.61 5.24
C CYS A 147 4.13 -5.01 5.60
N HIS A 148 5.07 -4.92 4.65
CA HIS A 148 6.49 -5.16 4.93
C HIS A 148 7.03 -4.23 6.02
N LEU A 149 6.73 -2.92 5.93
CA LEU A 149 7.12 -1.93 6.92
C LEU A 149 6.60 -2.25 8.33
N LEU A 150 5.36 -2.71 8.44
CA LEU A 150 4.72 -2.93 9.74
C LEU A 150 5.04 -4.30 10.35
N VAL A 151 5.22 -5.34 9.54
CA VAL A 151 5.29 -6.74 10.00
C VAL A 151 6.72 -7.30 10.00
N LEU A 152 7.65 -6.70 9.25
CA LEU A 152 9.03 -7.21 9.14
C LEU A 152 10.11 -6.28 9.72
N GLU A 153 9.85 -4.99 9.90
CA GLU A 153 10.83 -3.99 10.34
C GLU A 153 10.62 -3.53 11.80
#